data_AF-A0A9Q6HM64-F1
#
_entry.id   AF-A0A9Q6HM64-F1
#
_cell.length_a   1.000
_cell.length_b   1.000
_cell.length_c   1.000
_cell.angle_alpha   90.00
_cell.angle_beta   90.00
_cell.angle_gamma   90.00
#
_symmetry.space_group_name_H-M   'P 1'
#
loop_
_entity.id
_entity.type
_entity.pdbx_description
1 polymer ?
#
loop_
_entity_poly.entity_id
_entity_poly.type
_entity_poly.pdbx_seq_one_letter_code
_entity_poly.pdbx_strand_id
1 'polypeptide(L)' 'MNRLSECNYINPSKVSLDWECFVLSKTDMELDGLPKELINAWMAQNIIEPFSIRNNELNFKTKDIREALAKQNWYYET' A
#
# COMPACT_ATOMS: atom_id res chain seq x y z
N MET A 1 23.26 18.25 -6.52
CA MET A 1 22.88 17.94 -5.14
C MET A 1 22.25 16.56 -5.13
N ASN A 2 22.98 15.53 -4.73
CA ASN A 2 22.43 14.19 -4.56
C ASN A 2 21.71 14.15 -3.21
N ARG A 3 20.41 14.48 -3.19
CA ARG A 3 19.56 13.98 -2.11
C ARG A 3 19.51 12.47 -2.32
N LEU A 4 20.31 11.73 -1.56
CA LEU A 4 19.98 10.33 -1.28
C LEU A 4 18.60 10.42 -0.62
N SER A 5 17.54 10.15 -1.39
CA SER A 5 16.19 10.12 -0.87
C SER A 5 16.17 9.09 0.25
N GLU A 6 16.06 9.54 1.49
CA GLU A 6 15.97 8.64 2.64
C GLU A 6 14.69 7.81 2.48
N CYS A 7 14.83 6.48 2.58
CA CYS A 7 13.67 5.59 2.53
C CYS A 7 12.86 5.75 3.81
N ASN A 8 11.56 5.95 3.68
CA ASN A 8 10.60 5.89 4.79
C ASN A 8 10.13 4.45 4.99
N TYR A 9 10.22 3.97 6.23
CA TYR A 9 9.80 2.62 6.61
C TYR A 9 8.49 2.65 7.39
N ILE A 10 7.61 1.72 7.07
CA ILE A 10 6.37 1.45 7.78
C ILE A 10 6.57 0.25 8.69
N ASN A 11 6.14 0.39 9.95
CA ASN A 11 6.03 -0.74 10.86
C ASN A 11 4.71 -1.47 10.60
N PRO A 12 4.71 -2.70 10.03
CA PRO A 12 3.48 -3.41 9.69
C PRO A 12 2.56 -3.66 10.89
N SER A 13 3.11 -3.75 12.10
CA SER A 13 2.32 -3.93 13.34
C SER A 13 1.52 -2.69 13.74
N LYS A 14 1.73 -1.54 13.09
CA LYS A 14 0.97 -0.31 13.30
C LYS A 14 -0.13 -0.06 12.24
N VAL A 15 -0.21 -0.89 11.21
CA VAL A 15 -1.24 -0.80 10.17
C VAL A 15 -2.55 -1.38 10.71
N SER A 16 -3.63 -0.60 10.66
CA SER A 16 -4.92 -0.94 11.29
C SER A 16 -5.93 -1.60 10.35
N LEU A 17 -5.48 -2.03 9.16
CA LEU A 17 -6.34 -2.65 8.15
C LEU A 17 -7.09 -3.86 8.70
N ASP A 18 -8.36 -3.99 8.31
CA ASP A 18 -9.11 -5.23 8.53
C ASP A 18 -8.58 -6.33 7.61
N TRP A 19 -7.68 -7.13 8.17
CA TRP A 19 -7.04 -8.20 7.43
C TRP A 19 -7.93 -9.43 7.17
N GLU A 20 -9.10 -9.51 7.80
CA GLU A 20 -10.05 -10.61 7.60
C GLU A 20 -11.01 -10.34 6.44
N CYS A 21 -11.07 -9.08 5.95
CA CYS A 21 -11.81 -8.72 4.75
C CYS A 21 -11.18 -9.34 3.50
N PHE A 22 -12.00 -9.63 2.48
CA PHE A 22 -11.50 -10.16 1.20
C PHE A 22 -10.87 -9.06 0.33
N VAL A 23 -11.44 -7.87 0.35
CA VAL A 23 -11.06 -6.72 -0.49
C VAL A 23 -11.05 -5.46 0.36
N LEU A 24 -10.09 -4.57 0.07
CA LEU A 24 -9.94 -3.25 0.65
C LEU A 24 -9.89 -2.20 -0.45
N SER A 25 -10.42 -1.01 -0.17
CA SER A 25 -10.31 0.13 -1.08
C SER A 25 -8.97 0.84 -0.90
N LYS A 26 -8.53 1.60 -1.91
CA LYS A 26 -7.33 2.43 -1.79
C LYS A 26 -7.47 3.44 -0.65
N THR A 27 -8.67 4.02 -0.47
CA THR A 27 -8.92 4.98 0.61
C THR A 27 -8.80 4.31 1.98
N ASP A 28 -9.33 3.10 2.17
CA ASP A 28 -9.17 2.36 3.44
C ASP A 28 -7.69 2.14 3.74
N MET A 29 -6.90 1.74 2.74
CA MET A 29 -5.45 1.58 2.88
C MET A 29 -4.77 2.87 3.35
N GLU A 30 -5.10 4.02 2.75
CA GLU A 30 -4.55 5.33 3.13
C GLU A 30 -4.98 5.74 4.55
N LEU A 31 -6.24 5.51 4.92
CA LEU A 31 -6.78 5.84 6.25
C LEU A 31 -6.21 4.95 7.36
N ASP A 32 -5.93 3.68 7.05
CA ASP A 32 -5.44 2.67 8.00
C ASP A 32 -3.91 2.54 8.07
N GLY A 33 -3.20 3.55 7.56
CA GLY A 33 -1.78 3.75 7.83
C GLY A 33 -0.83 3.24 6.75
N LEU A 34 -1.32 2.95 5.53
CA LEU A 34 -0.45 2.76 4.37
C LEU A 34 -0.32 4.08 3.59
N PRO A 35 0.87 4.70 3.53
CA PRO A 35 1.06 5.94 2.80
C PRO A 35 0.74 5.79 1.32
N LYS A 36 0.14 6.81 0.73
CA LYS A 36 -0.17 6.88 -0.70
C LYS A 36 1.06 6.60 -1.57
N GLU A 37 2.23 7.09 -1.17
CA GLU A 37 3.50 6.89 -1.87
C GLU A 37 3.90 5.42 -1.90
N LEU A 38 3.71 4.70 -0.80
CA LEU A 38 3.98 3.26 -0.72
C LEU A 38 3.03 2.48 -1.64
N ILE A 39 1.74 2.80 -1.60
CA ILE A 39 0.73 2.16 -2.45
C ILE A 39 1.05 2.40 -3.93
N ASN A 40 1.37 3.64 -4.29
CA ASN A 40 1.74 3.99 -5.66
C ASN A 40 3.05 3.31 -6.09
N ALA A 41 4.03 3.19 -5.19
CA ALA A 41 5.29 2.49 -5.46
C ALA A 41 5.04 1.00 -5.75
N TRP A 42 4.17 0.35 -4.97
CA TRP A 42 3.79 -1.04 -5.23
C TRP A 42 3.11 -1.21 -6.58
N MET A 43 2.18 -0.32 -6.95
CA MET A 43 1.53 -0.38 -8.27
C MET A 43 2.53 -0.14 -9.41
N ALA A 44 3.40 0.87 -9.30
CA ALA A 44 4.39 1.19 -10.33
C ALA A 44 5.42 0.06 -10.54
N GLN A 45 5.69 -0.73 -9.51
CA GLN A 45 6.59 -1.88 -9.53
C GLN A 45 5.87 -3.21 -9.82
N ASN A 46 4.56 -3.19 -10.11
CA ASN A 46 3.72 -4.37 -10.29
C ASN A 46 3.81 -5.36 -9.10
N ILE A 47 3.94 -4.85 -7.88
CA ILE A 47 3.89 -5.65 -6.64
C ILE A 47 2.43 -5.92 -6.26
N ILE A 48 1.54 -4.96 -6.51
CA ILE A 48 0.09 -5.12 -6.39
C ILE A 48 -0.57 -4.64 -7.69
N GLU A 49 -1.73 -5.21 -8.01
CA GLU A 49 -2.57 -4.78 -9.11
C GLU A 49 -4.02 -4.60 -8.62
N PRO A 50 -4.78 -3.63 -9.15
CA PRO A 50 -6.19 -3.49 -8.81
C PRO A 50 -6.98 -4.76 -9.12
N PHE A 51 -7.72 -5.26 -8.13
CA PHE A 51 -8.61 -6.40 -8.30
C PHE A 51 -9.94 -5.99 -8.96
N SER A 52 -10.47 -4.81 -8.60
CA SER A 52 -11.68 -4.27 -9.20
C SER A 52 -11.76 -2.75 -9.08
N ILE A 53 -12.67 -2.15 -9.84
CA ILE A 53 -13.05 -0.74 -9.72
C ILE A 53 -14.51 -0.68 -9.30
N ARG A 54 -14.82 -0.05 -8.16
CA ARG A 54 -16.18 0.15 -7.67
C ARG A 54 -16.31 1.60 -7.20
N ASN A 55 -17.38 2.28 -7.58
CA ASN A 55 -17.61 3.70 -7.21
C ASN A 55 -16.42 4.62 -7.57
N ASN A 56 -15.80 4.40 -8.73
CA ASN A 56 -14.57 5.10 -9.17
C ASN A 56 -13.34 4.91 -8.26
N GLU A 57 -13.34 3.86 -7.45
CA GLU A 57 -12.26 3.56 -6.52
C GLU A 57 -11.59 2.22 -6.84
N LEU A 58 -10.26 2.21 -6.75
CA LEU A 58 -9.45 1.00 -6.88
C LEU A 58 -9.59 0.15 -5.62
N ASN A 59 -9.86 -1.13 -5.84
CA ASN A 59 -10.02 -2.12 -4.79
C ASN A 59 -8.98 -3.22 -4.99
N PHE A 60 -8.38 -3.69 -3.91
CA PHE A 60 -7.30 -4.68 -3.90
C PHE A 60 -7.69 -5.87 -3.03
N LYS A 61 -7.18 -7.07 -3.33
CA LYS A 61 -7.34 -8.18 -2.39
C LYS A 61 -6.49 -7.92 -1.17
N THR A 62 -7.08 -8.06 0.01
CA THR A 62 -6.39 -7.86 1.29
C THR A 62 -5.14 -8.73 1.43
N LYS A 63 -5.18 -9.95 0.90
CA LYS A 63 -4.04 -10.87 0.85
C LYS A 63 -2.86 -10.29 0.07
N ASP A 64 -3.10 -9.69 -1.08
CA ASP A 64 -2.05 -9.12 -1.94
C ASP A 64 -1.39 -7.93 -1.23
N ILE A 65 -2.17 -7.13 -0.49
CA ILE A 65 -1.65 -6.03 0.34
C ILE A 65 -0.79 -6.55 1.49
N ARG A 66 -1.23 -7.61 2.17
CA ARG A 66 -0.45 -8.26 3.25
C ARG A 66 0.89 -8.80 2.74
N GLU A 67 0.89 -9.42 1.56
CA GLU A 67 2.11 -9.94 0.92
C GLU A 67 3.03 -8.81 0.45
N ALA A 68 2.46 -7.74 -0.13
CA ALA A 68 3.22 -6.55 -0.53
C ALA A 68 3.90 -5.89 0.66
N LEU A 69 3.18 -5.73 1.78
CA LEU A 69 3.73 -5.15 3.00
C LEU A 69 4.84 -6.00 3.63
N ALA A 70 4.75 -7.34 3.54
CA ALA A 70 5.83 -8.22 3.96
C ALA A 70 7.07 -8.16 3.05
N LYS A 71 6.86 -7.90 1.75
CA LYS A 71 7.93 -7.82 0.73
C LYS A 71 8.63 -6.46 0.71
N GLN A 72 7.86 -5.38 0.84
CA GLN A 72 8.34 -4.01 0.76
C GLN A 72 7.48 -3.11 1.66
N ASN A 73 7.96 -2.85 2.87
CA ASN A 73 7.35 -1.93 3.82
C ASN A 73 7.99 -0.53 3.79
N TRP A 74 8.57 -0.12 2.66
CA TRP A 74 9.28 1.15 2.55
C TRP A 74 9.03 1.85 1.22
N TYR A 75 9.16 3.17 1.22
CA TYR A 75 8.92 4.04 0.06
C TYR A 75 9.82 5.27 0.09
N TYR A 76 9.90 6.00 -1.02
CA TYR A 76 10.54 7.31 -1.08
C TYR A 76 9.48 8.41 -1.02
N GLU A 77 9.75 9.49 -0.28
CA GLU A 77 8.97 10.72 -0.39
C GLU A 77 9.17 11.33 -1.78
N THR A 78 8.06 11.73 -2.42
CA THR A 78 8.04 12.41 -3.72
C THR A 78 7.74 13.88 -3.58
#